data_AF-A0A510DYA1-F1
#
_entry.id   AF-A0A510DYA1-F1
#
_cell.length_a   1.000
_cell.length_b   1.000
_cell.length_c   1.000
_cell.angle_alpha   90.00
_cell.angle_beta   90.00
_cell.angle_gamma   90.00
#
_symmetry.space_group_name_H-M   'P 1'
#
loop_
_entity.id
_entity.type
_entity.pdbx_description
1 polymer ?
#
loop_
_entity_poly.entity_id
_entity_poly.type
_entity_poly.pdbx_seq_one_letter_code
_entity_poly.pdbx_strand_id
1 'polypeptide(L)' 'MTEESKPKLVMSNDASEISLEKLAKLYSAMLRQGFVECPNCREINPKEATYCSNCGARLKHPEHFYVLSSWLI' A
#
# COMPACT_ATOMS: atom_id res chain seq x y z
N MET A 1 8.31 -19.31 -41.54
CA MET A 1 8.14 -17.88 -41.22
C MET A 1 8.13 -17.80 -39.72
N THR A 2 9.12 -17.10 -39.18
CA THR A 2 9.65 -17.20 -37.82
C THR A 2 8.66 -16.72 -36.77
N GLU A 3 8.28 -17.60 -35.85
CA GLU A 3 7.70 -17.21 -34.56
C GLU A 3 8.76 -16.42 -33.80
N GLU A 4 8.63 -15.09 -33.78
CA GLU A 4 9.41 -14.23 -32.90
C GLU A 4 8.99 -14.53 -31.47
N SER A 5 9.75 -15.43 -30.84
CA SER A 5 9.69 -15.76 -29.43
C SER A 5 9.97 -14.49 -28.61
N LYS A 6 8.91 -13.77 -28.26
CA LYS A 6 8.98 -12.67 -27.29
C LYS A 6 9.61 -13.25 -26.01
N PRO A 7 10.73 -12.70 -25.50
CA PRO A 7 11.38 -13.25 -24.32
C PRO A 7 10.38 -13.14 -23.16
N LYS A 8 9.92 -14.30 -22.70
CA LYS A 8 9.13 -14.40 -21.49
C LYS A 8 10.09 -14.04 -20.37
N LEU A 9 9.93 -12.85 -19.79
CA LEU A 9 10.60 -12.49 -18.54
C LEU A 9 10.02 -13.44 -17.48
N VAL A 10 10.58 -14.64 -17.39
CA VAL A 10 10.27 -15.60 -16.34
C VAL A 10 11.10 -15.17 -15.15
N MET A 11 10.49 -14.42 -14.25
CA MET A 11 11.02 -14.22 -12.90
C MET A 11 10.76 -15.50 -12.13
N SER A 12 11.64 -16.50 -12.29
CA SER A 12 11.63 -17.72 -11.48
C SER A 12 12.02 -17.35 -10.05
N ASN A 13 11.03 -17.08 -9.22
CA ASN A 13 11.24 -16.92 -7.79
C ASN A 13 11.15 -18.31 -7.13
N ASP A 14 12.28 -19.02 -7.07
CA ASP A 14 12.44 -20.21 -6.22
C ASP A 14 12.62 -19.82 -4.74
N ALA A 15 11.77 -18.91 -4.23
CA ALA A 15 11.81 -18.45 -2.85
C ALA A 15 10.39 -18.14 -2.32
N SER A 16 9.97 -18.96 -1.34
CA SER A 16 8.84 -18.77 -0.42
C SER A 16 7.43 -18.76 -1.03
N GLU A 17 6.81 -19.94 -1.11
CA GLU A 17 5.34 -20.04 -1.15
C GLU A 17 4.75 -19.49 0.16
N ILE A 18 4.52 -18.18 0.21
CA ILE A 18 3.72 -17.57 1.26
C ILE A 18 2.26 -17.79 0.85
N SER A 19 1.49 -18.52 1.68
CA SER A 19 0.06 -18.73 1.39
C SER A 19 -0.67 -17.39 1.21
N LEU A 20 -1.68 -17.37 0.33
CA LEU A 20 -2.50 -16.17 0.11
C LEU A 20 -3.06 -15.59 1.41
N GLU A 21 -3.41 -16.47 2.35
CA GLU A 21 -3.85 -16.09 3.69
C GLU A 21 -2.76 -15.36 4.49
N LYS A 22 -1.52 -15.85 4.43
CA LYS A 22 -0.38 -15.25 5.11
C LYS A 22 -0.02 -13.91 4.48
N LEU A 23 -0.11 -13.77 3.16
CA LEU A 23 0.04 -12.48 2.46
C LEU A 23 -1.03 -11.47 2.89
N ALA A 24 -2.31 -11.88 2.94
CA ALA A 24 -3.40 -11.02 3.37
C ALA A 24 -3.22 -10.53 4.82
N LYS A 25 -2.77 -11.42 5.73
CA LYS A 25 -2.45 -11.06 7.11
C LYS A 25 -1.34 -10.02 7.19
N LEU A 26 -0.24 -10.23 6.47
CA LEU A 26 0.88 -9.27 6.44
C LEU A 26 0.47 -7.92 5.87
N TYR A 27 -0.30 -7.92 4.77
CA TYR A 27 -0.83 -6.70 4.18
C TYR A 27 -1.73 -5.93 5.16
N SER A 28 -2.65 -6.63 5.84
CA SER A 28 -3.50 -6.02 6.86
C SER A 28 -2.70 -5.46 8.05
N ALA A 29 -1.61 -6.12 8.44
CA ALA A 29 -0.74 -5.66 9.51
C ALA A 29 0.01 -4.39 9.11
N MET A 30 0.51 -4.32 7.88
CA MET A 30 1.18 -3.14 7.33
C MET A 30 0.24 -1.92 7.34
N LEU A 31 -1.00 -2.07 6.88
CA LEU A 31 -1.97 -0.96 6.88
C LEU A 31 -2.28 -0.46 8.30
N ARG A 32 -2.31 -1.35 9.30
CA ARG A 32 -2.49 -0.95 10.71
C ARG A 32 -1.30 -0.17 11.27
N GLN A 33 -0.10 -0.37 10.74
CA GLN A 33 1.15 0.23 11.23
C GLN A 33 1.40 1.66 10.74
N GLY A 34 0.44 2.29 10.05
CA GLY A 34 0.60 3.66 9.57
C GLY A 34 0.81 3.75 8.07
N PHE A 35 0.23 2.83 7.29
CA PHE A 35 0.18 2.93 5.85
C PHE A 35 -1.27 2.89 5.34
N VAL A 36 -1.51 3.50 4.18
CA VAL A 36 -2.79 3.52 3.50
C VAL A 36 -2.60 3.25 2.00
N GLU A 37 -3.45 2.40 1.44
CA GLU A 37 -3.50 2.17 0.00
C GLU A 37 -4.30 3.29 -0.67
N CYS A 38 -3.74 3.90 -1.71
CA CYS A 38 -4.46 4.89 -2.50
C CYS A 38 -5.65 4.23 -3.21
N PRO A 39 -6.89 4.71 -3.04
CA PRO A 39 -8.06 4.10 -3.66
C PRO A 39 -8.12 4.32 -5.19
N ASN A 40 -7.28 5.23 -5.73
CA ASN A 40 -7.23 5.52 -7.16
C ASN A 40 -6.19 4.67 -7.89
N CYS A 41 -4.94 4.68 -7.40
CA CYS A 41 -3.82 4.01 -8.09
C CYS A 41 -3.17 2.86 -7.32
N ARG A 42 -3.65 2.53 -6.11
CA ARG A 42 -3.15 1.44 -5.25
C ARG A 42 -1.74 1.61 -4.69
N GLU A 43 -1.15 2.81 -4.83
CA GLU A 43 0.12 3.14 -4.19
C GLU A 43 0.00 3.05 -2.67
N ILE A 44 1.01 2.49 -2.02
CA ILE A 44 1.07 2.44 -0.55
C ILE A 44 1.73 3.71 -0.05
N ASN A 45 0.98 4.51 0.70
CA ASN A 45 1.43 5.80 1.22
C ASN A 45 1.48 5.75 2.75
N PRO A 46 2.32 6.57 3.41
CA PRO A 46 2.21 6.81 4.85
C PRO A 46 0.79 7.28 5.20
N LYS A 47 0.27 6.84 6.35
CA LYS A 47 -1.09 7.20 6.81
C LYS A 47 -1.20 8.68 7.15
N GLU A 48 -0.10 9.40 7.29
CA GLU A 48 -0.08 10.85 7.52
C GLU A 48 -0.10 11.64 6.19
N ALA A 49 0.16 10.99 5.05
CA ALA A 49 0.28 11.65 3.74
C ALA A 49 -1.07 12.18 3.25
N THR A 50 -1.22 13.50 3.08
CA THR A 50 -2.48 14.11 2.62
C THR A 50 -2.83 13.79 1.16
N TYR A 51 -1.81 13.54 0.33
CA TYR A 51 -1.95 13.24 -1.10
C TYR A 51 -1.12 12.02 -1.46
N CYS A 52 -1.59 11.27 -2.46
CA CYS A 52 -0.83 10.16 -3.02
C CYS A 52 0.41 10.69 -3.74
N SER A 53 1.59 10.12 -3.43
CA SER A 53 2.86 10.48 -4.06
C SER A 53 2.93 10.14 -5.55
N ASN A 54 2.12 9.20 -6.00
CA ASN A 54 2.13 8.69 -7.38
C ASN A 54 1.07 9.39 -8.26
N CYS A 55 -0.19 9.44 -7.84
CA CYS A 55 -1.28 9.98 -8.66
C CYS A 55 -1.84 11.34 -8.20
N GLY A 56 -1.37 11.89 -7.08
CA GLY A 56 -1.84 13.17 -6.54
C GLY A 56 -3.25 13.16 -5.92
N ALA A 57 -3.96 12.03 -5.92
CA ALA A 57 -5.29 11.94 -5.31
C ALA A 57 -5.23 12.22 -3.80
N ARG A 58 -6.22 12.94 -3.28
CA ARG A 58 -6.35 13.21 -1.84
C ARG A 58 -6.64 11.92 -1.08
N LEU A 59 -5.85 11.63 -0.05
CA LEU A 59 -6.03 10.47 0.81
C LEU A 59 -6.98 10.82 1.97
N LYS A 60 -7.91 9.92 2.27
CA LYS A 60 -8.84 10.09 3.39
C LYS A 60 -8.17 9.59 4.66
N HIS A 61 -7.87 10.50 5.57
CA HIS A 61 -7.37 10.16 6.90
C HIS A 61 -8.54 9.91 7.83
N PRO A 62 -8.51 8.88 8.69
CA PRO A 62 -9.36 8.90 9.87
C PRO A 62 -8.96 10.15 10.68
N GLU A 63 -9.87 11.13 10.71
CA GLU A 63 -9.68 12.46 11.30
C GLU A 63 -8.86 12.39 12.60
N HIS A 64 -7.83 13.23 12.70
CA HIS A 64 -6.98 13.35 13.89
C HIS A 64 -7.82 13.74 15.11
N PHE A 65 -8.31 12.76 15.88
CA PHE A 65 -8.88 12.97 17.21
C PHE A 65 -7.77 13.19 18.26
N TYR A 66 -6.77 14.02 17.97
CA TYR A 66 -5.71 14.33 18.93
C TYR A 66 -5.16 15.73 18.65
N VAL A 67 -5.89 16.77 19.08
CA VAL A 67 -5.35 18.03 19.68
C VAL A 67 -6.47 19.02 20.07
N LEU A 68 -7.58 18.57 20.68
CA LEU A 68 -8.47 19.45 21.47
C LEU A 68 -8.51 19.04 22.95
N SER A 69 -7.40 18.53 23.48
CA SER A 69 -7.19 18.34 24.93
C SER A 69 -5.89 18.99 25.40
N SER A 70 -5.50 20.07 24.73
CA SER A 70 -4.59 21.09 25.25
C SER A 70 -5.40 22.39 25.15
N TRP A 71 -5.44 23.19 26.21
CA TRP A 71 -6.44 24.24 26.52
C TRP A 71 -7.62 23.78 27.38
N LEU A 72 -7.33 23.44 28.63
CA LEU A 72 -7.94 23.91 29.89
C LEU A 72 -6.95 23.43 30.97
N ILE A 73 -6.01 24.28 31.39
CA ILE A 73 -6.02 24.94 32.72
C ILE A 73 -6.35 23.94 33.83
#